data_AF-A0A7K5YWF6-F1
#
_entry.id   AF-A0A7K5YWF6-F1
#
_cell.length_a   1.000
_cell.length_b   1.000
_cell.length_c   1.000
_cell.angle_alpha   90.00
_cell.angle_beta   90.00
_cell.angle_gamma   90.00
#
_symmetry.space_group_name_H-M   'P 1'
#
loop_
_entity.id
_entity.type
_entity.pdbx_description
1 polymer ?
#
loop_
_entity_poly.entity_id
_entity_poly.type
_entity_poly.pdbx_seq_one_letter_code
_entity_poly.pdbx_strand_id
1 'polypeptide(L)'
;DCPKAVGWEKNQKGGMGPRMVNLSECMDPKRLAESSVDLNLKLMCWRLVPTLDLENIVSAKCLLLGAGTLGCSVARTLMGWGVRKITFVDNAKISYSNPVRQPLYEFEDCLSGGKPKALAAADRLQKIFPGVSAEGYNMSIPMPGHPVNFSEVTMAQARKDVAKLEELIEAHDVVFLLMDTRESRWLPAVIAASKRKLVINAALGFDTFVVMRHGLKKPKHQETGDACFSNASGSSDLLGSSLFSNIPGYKLGCYFCNDVVAPGDSTRDRTLDQQCTVSRPGLAMIAGALAVELMVSVLQHPEGGYAVASSSDDRMNEPPTSLGLVPHQIRGFLSRFDNVLPVSLAFDKCTACSAKVLEQYEREGFNFLAKVFNSSHSFLEDLTGLTLLHQETQAAEVRKHALDVRA
;
A
#
# COMPACT_ATOMS: atom_id res chain seq x y z
N ASP A 1 5.94 -5.02 -82.26
CA ASP A 1 5.23 -4.41 -81.13
C ASP A 1 5.35 -5.25 -79.88
N CYS A 2 5.73 -4.62 -78.77
CA CYS A 2 5.81 -5.29 -77.48
C CYS A 2 4.39 -5.30 -76.84
N PRO A 3 3.88 -6.45 -76.34
CA PRO A 3 2.56 -6.51 -75.75
C PRO A 3 2.45 -5.67 -74.46
N LYS A 4 1.29 -5.01 -74.26
CA LYS A 4 1.02 -4.22 -73.05
C LYS A 4 0.87 -5.13 -71.83
N ALA A 5 1.66 -4.88 -70.79
CA ALA A 5 1.51 -5.55 -69.50
C ALA A 5 0.29 -5.01 -68.73
N VAL A 6 -0.59 -5.92 -68.29
CA VAL A 6 -1.78 -5.67 -67.46
C VAL A 6 -1.89 -6.77 -66.40
N GLY A 7 -2.72 -6.60 -65.36
CA GLY A 7 -3.00 -7.65 -64.38
C GLY A 7 -2.89 -7.26 -62.90
N TRP A 8 -2.54 -6.01 -62.59
CA TRP A 8 -2.55 -5.52 -61.21
C TRP A 8 -3.97 -5.49 -60.64
N GLU A 9 -4.16 -6.14 -59.50
CA GLU A 9 -5.42 -6.12 -58.77
C GLU A 9 -5.68 -4.73 -58.17
N LYS A 10 -6.92 -4.25 -58.25
CA LYS A 10 -7.34 -2.99 -57.62
C LYS A 10 -7.43 -3.15 -56.10
N ASN A 11 -7.11 -2.09 -55.36
CA ASN A 11 -7.36 -2.05 -53.92
C ASN A 11 -8.87 -1.99 -53.60
N GLN A 12 -9.23 -2.03 -52.32
CA GLN A 12 -10.65 -1.95 -51.88
C GLN A 12 -11.37 -0.68 -52.34
N LYS A 13 -10.64 0.40 -52.64
CA LYS A 13 -11.18 1.68 -53.16
C LYS A 13 -11.25 1.72 -54.69
N GLY A 14 -10.98 0.60 -55.37
CA GLY A 14 -10.98 0.51 -56.83
C GLY A 14 -9.79 1.18 -57.53
N GLY A 15 -8.80 1.66 -56.77
CA GLY A 15 -7.60 2.31 -57.28
C GLY A 15 -6.45 1.32 -57.55
N MET A 16 -5.52 1.72 -58.41
CA MET A 16 -4.29 0.98 -58.70
C MET A 16 -3.25 1.29 -57.60
N GLY A 17 -3.34 0.58 -56.48
CA GLY A 17 -2.42 0.72 -55.35
C GLY A 17 -2.41 -0.53 -54.48
N PRO A 18 -1.41 -0.69 -53.60
CA PRO A 18 -1.27 -1.90 -52.78
C PRO A 18 -2.39 -2.03 -51.74
N ARG A 19 -2.67 -3.27 -51.33
CA ARG A 19 -3.50 -3.58 -50.15
C ARG A 19 -2.57 -3.73 -48.94
N MET A 20 -2.91 -3.07 -47.84
CA MET A 20 -2.18 -3.19 -46.56
C MET A 20 -3.12 -3.80 -45.52
N VAL A 21 -2.62 -4.76 -44.75
CA VAL A 21 -3.36 -5.43 -43.67
C VAL A 21 -2.48 -5.43 -42.42
N ASN A 22 -3.05 -5.07 -41.27
CA ASN A 22 -2.36 -5.16 -39.99
C ASN A 22 -2.62 -6.55 -39.38
N LEU A 23 -1.61 -7.41 -39.38
CA LEU A 23 -1.69 -8.76 -38.81
C LEU A 23 -1.13 -8.84 -37.38
N SER A 24 -0.81 -7.70 -36.74
CA SER A 24 -0.20 -7.72 -35.41
C SER A 24 -1.09 -8.38 -34.35
N GLU A 25 -2.42 -8.28 -34.45
CA GLU A 25 -3.34 -8.94 -33.51
C GLU A 25 -3.25 -10.48 -33.53
N CYS A 26 -2.86 -11.08 -34.65
CA CYS A 26 -2.74 -12.53 -34.80
C CYS A 26 -1.30 -13.03 -34.94
N MET A 27 -0.32 -12.16 -35.20
CA MET A 27 1.06 -12.55 -35.47
C MET A 27 2.10 -11.89 -34.55
N ASP A 28 1.78 -10.80 -33.84
CA ASP A 28 2.71 -10.19 -32.88
C ASP A 28 2.63 -10.97 -31.54
N PRO A 29 3.69 -11.68 -31.13
CA PRO A 29 3.69 -12.45 -29.90
C PRO A 29 3.37 -11.62 -28.65
N LYS A 30 3.72 -10.32 -28.64
CA LYS A 30 3.43 -9.43 -27.50
C LYS A 30 1.94 -9.17 -27.38
N ARG A 31 1.27 -8.82 -28.50
CA ARG A 31 -0.18 -8.61 -28.53
C ARG A 31 -0.97 -9.89 -28.25
N LEU A 32 -0.47 -11.03 -28.72
CA LEU A 32 -1.04 -12.34 -28.41
C LEU A 32 -0.96 -12.64 -26.92
N ALA A 33 0.18 -12.35 -26.27
CA ALA A 33 0.34 -12.49 -24.83
C ALA A 33 -0.61 -11.57 -24.05
N GLU A 34 -0.70 -10.29 -24.43
CA GLU A 34 -1.65 -9.33 -23.84
C GLU A 34 -3.10 -9.83 -23.95
N SER A 35 -3.52 -10.22 -25.15
CA SER A 35 -4.87 -10.72 -25.41
C SER A 35 -5.18 -11.99 -24.61
N SER A 36 -4.18 -12.87 -24.43
CA SER A 36 -4.34 -14.11 -23.67
C SER A 36 -4.52 -13.86 -22.17
N VAL A 37 -3.79 -12.90 -21.61
CA VAL A 37 -3.95 -12.47 -20.20
C VAL A 37 -5.33 -11.86 -19.98
N ASP A 38 -5.73 -10.92 -20.86
CA ASP A 38 -7.05 -10.28 -20.77
C ASP A 38 -8.19 -11.28 -20.91
N LEU A 39 -8.05 -12.28 -21.80
CA LEU A 39 -9.04 -13.33 -21.96
C LEU A 39 -9.19 -14.16 -20.69
N ASN A 40 -8.10 -14.50 -19.99
CA ASN A 40 -8.17 -15.26 -18.75
C ASN A 40 -9.00 -14.54 -17.68
N LEU A 41 -8.80 -13.22 -17.52
CA LEU A 41 -9.58 -12.39 -16.60
C LEU A 41 -11.05 -12.28 -17.04
N LYS A 42 -11.31 -12.06 -18.33
CA LYS A 42 -12.69 -12.03 -18.87
C LYS A 42 -13.43 -13.35 -18.64
N LEU A 43 -12.74 -14.49 -18.71
CA LEU A 43 -13.33 -15.79 -18.39
C LEU A 43 -13.76 -15.90 -16.93
N MET A 44 -13.06 -15.27 -15.98
CA MET A 44 -13.52 -15.19 -14.58
C MET A 44 -14.85 -14.44 -14.50
N CYS A 45 -14.98 -13.31 -15.18
CA CYS A 45 -16.24 -12.55 -15.23
C CYS A 45 -17.37 -13.36 -15.85
N TRP A 46 -17.15 -13.89 -17.05
CA TRP A 46 -18.20 -14.57 -17.81
C TRP A 46 -18.67 -15.87 -17.19
N ARG A 47 -17.79 -16.60 -16.50
CA ARG A 47 -18.11 -17.93 -15.94
C ARG A 47 -18.49 -17.89 -14.47
N LEU A 48 -17.93 -16.97 -13.69
CA LEU A 48 -18.01 -17.02 -12.23
C LEU A 48 -18.62 -15.75 -11.63
N VAL A 49 -18.11 -14.56 -12.01
CA VAL A 49 -18.48 -13.30 -11.35
C VAL A 49 -18.83 -12.22 -12.39
N PRO A 50 -20.05 -12.23 -12.97
CA PRO A 50 -20.42 -11.30 -14.05
C PRO A 50 -20.40 -9.82 -13.66
N THR A 51 -20.50 -9.51 -12.36
CA THR A 51 -20.47 -8.15 -11.82
C THR A 51 -19.06 -7.62 -11.55
N LEU A 52 -18.02 -8.44 -11.76
CA LEU A 52 -16.62 -8.05 -11.54
C LEU A 52 -16.19 -6.98 -12.55
N ASP A 53 -15.84 -5.80 -12.05
CA ASP A 53 -15.32 -4.69 -12.83
C ASP A 53 -13.80 -4.84 -13.02
N LEU A 54 -13.41 -5.48 -14.14
CA LEU A 54 -12.01 -5.63 -14.51
C LEU A 54 -11.37 -4.31 -14.92
N GLU A 55 -12.13 -3.36 -15.46
CA GLU A 55 -11.55 -2.11 -15.97
C GLU A 55 -10.97 -1.29 -14.81
N ASN A 56 -11.67 -1.23 -13.67
CA ASN A 56 -11.17 -0.59 -12.46
C ASN A 56 -9.86 -1.22 -11.93
N ILE A 57 -9.68 -2.53 -12.11
CA ILE A 57 -8.47 -3.23 -11.66
C ILE A 57 -7.33 -2.99 -12.65
N VAL A 58 -7.58 -3.19 -13.95
CA VAL A 58 -6.58 -3.08 -15.02
C VAL A 58 -6.04 -1.65 -15.14
N SER A 59 -6.91 -0.65 -14.98
CA SER A 59 -6.54 0.77 -15.10
C SER A 59 -5.85 1.35 -13.87
N ALA A 60 -5.88 0.65 -12.73
CA ALA A 60 -5.26 1.12 -11.49
C ALA A 60 -3.75 1.30 -11.64
N LYS A 61 -3.24 2.43 -11.14
CA LYS A 61 -1.81 2.72 -11.03
C LYS A 61 -1.33 2.40 -9.62
N CYS A 62 -0.44 1.42 -9.50
CA CYS A 62 0.05 0.95 -8.21
C CYS A 62 1.49 1.42 -7.96
N LEU A 63 1.70 2.12 -6.84
CA LEU A 63 3.02 2.48 -6.33
C LEU A 63 3.43 1.50 -5.23
N LEU A 64 4.55 0.81 -5.40
CA LEU A 64 5.10 -0.17 -4.46
C LEU A 64 6.32 0.43 -3.77
N LEU A 65 6.15 0.80 -2.50
CA LEU A 65 7.24 1.30 -1.66
C LEU A 65 7.91 0.12 -0.97
N GLY A 66 9.01 -0.34 -1.55
CA GLY A 66 9.74 -1.55 -1.21
C GLY A 66 9.71 -2.58 -2.33
N ALA A 67 10.89 -2.96 -2.81
CA ALA A 67 11.11 -4.00 -3.82
C ALA A 67 11.72 -5.27 -3.19
N GLY A 68 11.42 -5.52 -1.92
CA GLY A 68 11.82 -6.72 -1.18
C GLY A 68 10.90 -7.93 -1.45
N THR A 69 10.83 -8.83 -0.48
CA THR A 69 10.05 -10.08 -0.57
C THR A 69 8.54 -9.82 -0.71
N LEU A 70 8.00 -8.82 -0.01
CA LEU A 70 6.63 -8.34 -0.21
C LEU A 70 6.44 -7.68 -1.58
N GLY A 71 7.29 -6.72 -1.94
CA GLY A 71 7.24 -6.00 -3.23
C GLY A 71 7.18 -6.94 -4.44
N CYS A 72 8.05 -7.96 -4.46
CA CYS A 72 8.05 -8.96 -5.53
C CYS A 72 6.76 -9.79 -5.59
N SER A 73 6.23 -10.19 -4.42
CA SER A 73 5.01 -11.02 -4.33
C SER A 73 3.76 -10.23 -4.71
N VAL A 74 3.63 -8.99 -4.22
CA VAL A 74 2.56 -8.06 -4.58
C VAL A 74 2.59 -7.78 -6.08
N ALA A 75 3.75 -7.43 -6.65
CA ALA A 75 3.87 -7.12 -8.07
C ALA A 75 3.45 -8.27 -9.00
N ARG A 76 3.88 -9.51 -8.68
CA ARG A 76 3.45 -10.68 -9.46
C ARG A 76 1.94 -10.91 -9.38
N THR A 77 1.34 -10.69 -8.21
CA THR A 77 -0.11 -10.85 -8.01
C THR A 77 -0.89 -9.75 -8.73
N LEU A 78 -0.41 -8.49 -8.70
CA LEU A 78 -0.99 -7.37 -9.45
C LEU A 78 -0.99 -7.64 -10.97
N MET A 79 0.10 -8.16 -11.53
CA MET A 79 0.13 -8.54 -12.95
C MET A 79 -0.89 -9.65 -13.26
N GLY A 80 -1.06 -10.61 -12.35
CA GLY A 80 -2.06 -11.67 -12.47
C GLY A 80 -3.48 -11.12 -12.56
N TRP A 81 -3.78 -10.05 -11.82
CA TRP A 81 -5.04 -9.30 -11.87
C TRP A 81 -5.16 -8.33 -13.04
N GLY A 82 -4.16 -8.25 -13.91
CA GLY A 82 -4.19 -7.41 -15.10
C GLY A 82 -3.74 -5.97 -14.89
N VAL A 83 -3.23 -5.59 -13.71
CA VAL A 83 -2.71 -4.25 -13.45
C VAL A 83 -1.57 -3.92 -14.42
N ARG A 84 -1.66 -2.79 -15.11
CA ARG A 84 -0.70 -2.41 -16.17
C ARG A 84 0.36 -1.41 -15.71
N LYS A 85 0.06 -0.53 -14.75
CA LYS A 85 1.01 0.51 -14.30
C LYS A 85 1.53 0.19 -12.89
N ILE A 86 2.79 -0.23 -12.80
CA ILE A 86 3.43 -0.62 -11.54
C ILE A 86 4.74 0.16 -11.38
N THR A 87 4.86 0.93 -10.30
CA THR A 87 6.08 1.71 -10.03
C THR A 87 6.71 1.25 -8.72
N PHE A 88 8.01 0.95 -8.74
CA PHE A 88 8.78 0.59 -7.55
C PHE A 88 9.60 1.75 -7.00
N VAL A 89 9.71 1.83 -5.68
CA VAL A 89 10.66 2.67 -4.96
C VAL A 89 11.44 1.81 -3.97
N ASP A 90 12.76 1.78 -4.09
CA ASP A 90 13.67 1.05 -3.19
C ASP A 90 15.09 1.61 -3.36
N ASN A 91 15.86 1.76 -2.28
CA ASN A 91 17.23 2.29 -2.33
C ASN A 91 18.31 1.20 -2.28
N ALA A 92 17.93 -0.06 -2.10
CA ALA A 92 18.85 -1.15 -1.85
C ALA A 92 19.29 -1.84 -3.15
N LYS A 93 20.38 -2.60 -3.03
CA LYS A 93 20.89 -3.50 -4.08
C LYS A 93 20.54 -4.95 -3.77
N ILE A 94 20.50 -5.77 -4.80
CA ILE A 94 20.25 -7.21 -4.69
C ILE A 94 21.49 -7.89 -4.11
N SER A 95 21.31 -8.62 -3.02
CA SER A 95 22.36 -9.46 -2.39
C SER A 95 22.15 -10.94 -2.71
N TYR A 96 23.20 -11.76 -2.59
CA TYR A 96 23.16 -13.22 -2.85
C TYR A 96 22.04 -13.98 -2.15
N SER A 97 21.63 -13.48 -0.98
CA SER A 97 20.59 -14.10 -0.17
C SER A 97 19.17 -13.79 -0.66
N ASN A 98 19.00 -12.82 -1.56
CA ASN A 98 17.71 -12.30 -1.98
C ASN A 98 16.95 -13.17 -2.99
N PRO A 99 17.55 -13.72 -4.07
CA PRO A 99 16.80 -14.43 -5.13
C PRO A 99 15.87 -15.54 -4.63
N VAL A 100 16.29 -16.32 -3.63
CA VAL A 100 15.49 -17.43 -3.07
C VAL A 100 14.21 -16.98 -2.33
N ARG A 101 14.09 -15.69 -2.02
CA ARG A 101 12.97 -15.09 -1.28
C ARG A 101 12.37 -13.87 -1.96
N GLN A 102 12.94 -13.42 -3.08
CA GLN A 102 12.52 -12.23 -3.81
C GLN A 102 12.34 -12.65 -5.28
N PRO A 103 11.15 -13.18 -5.66
CA PRO A 103 10.95 -13.94 -6.89
C PRO A 103 10.98 -13.14 -8.20
N LEU A 104 11.49 -11.91 -8.17
CA LEU A 104 11.83 -11.14 -9.36
C LEU A 104 13.32 -11.19 -9.68
N TYR A 105 14.18 -11.62 -8.75
CA TYR A 105 15.62 -11.55 -8.92
C TYR A 105 16.23 -12.92 -9.18
N GLU A 106 17.28 -12.93 -9.99
CA GLU A 106 18.07 -14.13 -10.29
C GLU A 106 19.48 -14.01 -9.69
N PHE A 107 20.23 -15.12 -9.66
CA PHE A 107 21.60 -15.13 -9.14
C PHE A 107 22.49 -14.10 -9.84
N GLU A 108 22.34 -13.96 -11.17
CA GLU A 108 23.10 -13.00 -11.97
C GLU A 108 22.90 -11.54 -11.54
N ASP A 109 21.77 -11.21 -10.93
CA ASP A 109 21.47 -9.85 -10.47
C ASP A 109 22.27 -9.48 -9.20
N CYS A 110 22.86 -10.45 -8.53
CA CYS A 110 23.73 -10.27 -7.36
C CYS A 110 25.18 -9.94 -7.73
N LEU A 111 25.59 -10.21 -8.97
CA LEU A 111 26.97 -10.08 -9.41
C LEU A 111 27.38 -8.59 -9.48
N SER A 112 28.69 -8.33 -9.48
CA SER A 112 29.25 -6.97 -9.58
C SER A 112 28.73 -5.99 -8.53
N GLY A 113 28.48 -6.48 -7.30
CA GLY A 113 27.97 -5.66 -6.19
C GLY A 113 26.45 -5.48 -6.17
N GLY A 114 25.72 -6.21 -7.02
CA GLY A 114 24.26 -6.23 -7.04
C GLY A 114 23.64 -5.10 -7.85
N LYS A 115 22.61 -5.42 -8.64
CA LYS A 115 21.80 -4.41 -9.34
C LYS A 115 20.89 -3.66 -8.34
N PRO A 116 20.54 -2.39 -8.60
CA PRO A 116 19.53 -1.68 -7.81
C PRO A 116 18.18 -2.38 -7.88
N LYS A 117 17.55 -2.63 -6.74
CA LYS A 117 16.33 -3.46 -6.65
C LYS A 117 15.16 -2.90 -7.44
N ALA A 118 14.84 -1.62 -7.26
CA ALA A 118 13.68 -1.00 -7.92
C ALA A 118 13.77 -1.10 -9.45
N LEU A 119 14.95 -0.82 -10.02
CA LEU A 119 15.18 -0.89 -11.47
C LEU A 119 15.12 -2.33 -11.97
N ALA A 120 15.81 -3.26 -11.28
CA ALA A 120 15.79 -4.67 -11.65
C ALA A 120 14.39 -5.29 -11.56
N ALA A 121 13.58 -4.89 -10.57
CA ALA A 121 12.20 -5.35 -10.43
C ALA A 121 11.35 -4.91 -11.62
N ALA A 122 11.44 -3.64 -12.03
CA ALA A 122 10.72 -3.11 -13.19
C ALA A 122 11.11 -3.84 -14.49
N ASP A 123 12.41 -4.01 -14.73
CA ASP A 123 12.93 -4.76 -15.89
C ASP A 123 12.40 -6.20 -15.92
N ARG A 124 12.34 -6.85 -14.75
CA ARG A 124 11.87 -8.23 -14.63
C ARG A 124 10.37 -8.35 -14.86
N LEU A 125 9.55 -7.38 -14.44
CA LEU A 125 8.12 -7.36 -14.80
C LEU A 125 7.93 -7.25 -16.32
N GLN A 126 8.66 -6.35 -16.98
CA GLN A 126 8.56 -6.20 -18.45
C GLN A 126 8.99 -7.46 -19.20
N LYS A 127 9.97 -8.20 -18.66
CA LYS A 127 10.36 -9.52 -19.21
C LYS A 127 9.28 -10.59 -19.01
N ILE A 128 8.57 -10.58 -17.88
CA ILE A 128 7.50 -11.53 -17.60
C ILE A 128 6.27 -11.24 -18.49
N PHE A 129 5.88 -9.97 -18.59
CA PHE A 129 4.72 -9.56 -19.37
C PHE A 129 4.99 -8.23 -20.08
N PRO A 130 5.19 -8.22 -21.41
CA PRO A 130 5.54 -7.00 -22.15
C PRO A 130 4.48 -5.89 -22.12
N GLY A 131 3.22 -6.22 -21.83
CA GLY A 131 2.13 -5.25 -21.70
C GLY A 131 2.11 -4.46 -20.40
N VAL A 132 3.03 -4.73 -19.46
CA VAL A 132 3.18 -3.93 -18.23
C VAL A 132 4.02 -2.68 -18.48
N SER A 133 3.53 -1.54 -18.03
CA SER A 133 4.32 -0.32 -17.85
C SER A 133 4.90 -0.31 -16.44
N ALA A 134 6.11 -0.86 -16.31
CA ALA A 134 6.82 -0.90 -15.04
C ALA A 134 7.97 0.12 -14.98
N GLU A 135 8.07 0.87 -13.88
CA GLU A 135 9.15 1.83 -13.61
C GLU A 135 9.78 1.57 -12.24
N GLY A 136 11.06 1.91 -12.08
CA GLY A 136 11.79 1.77 -10.82
C GLY A 136 12.55 3.04 -10.46
N TYR A 137 12.45 3.47 -9.20
CA TYR A 137 13.16 4.63 -8.67
C TYR A 137 14.10 4.20 -7.54
N ASN A 138 15.40 4.35 -7.79
CA ASN A 138 16.43 4.10 -6.78
C ASN A 138 16.59 5.33 -5.87
N MET A 139 15.75 5.44 -4.83
CA MET A 139 15.72 6.59 -3.93
C MET A 139 15.42 6.16 -2.50
N SER A 140 15.96 6.90 -1.53
CA SER A 140 15.71 6.69 -0.11
C SER A 140 14.42 7.36 0.33
N ILE A 141 13.78 6.82 1.34
CA ILE A 141 12.64 7.45 2.02
C ILE A 141 13.14 7.94 3.38
N PRO A 142 13.22 9.27 3.61
CA PRO A 142 13.65 9.81 4.90
C PRO A 142 12.78 9.32 6.06
N MET A 143 13.42 8.98 7.16
CA MET A 143 12.79 8.34 8.32
C MET A 143 12.79 9.29 9.53
N PRO A 144 11.74 9.29 10.37
CA PRO A 144 11.78 9.93 11.68
C PRO A 144 12.98 9.46 12.51
N GLY A 145 13.59 10.38 13.28
CA GLY A 145 14.73 10.08 14.15
C GLY A 145 16.05 9.80 13.44
N HIS A 146 16.10 9.91 12.10
CA HIS A 146 17.31 9.76 11.30
C HIS A 146 17.67 11.11 10.67
N PRO A 147 18.65 11.85 11.25
CA PRO A 147 18.94 13.20 10.81
C PRO A 147 19.33 13.26 9.34
N VAL A 148 18.93 14.33 8.66
CA VAL A 148 19.28 14.62 7.26
C VAL A 148 20.09 15.92 7.14
N ASN A 149 20.32 16.61 8.25
CA ASN A 149 20.99 17.91 8.32
C ASN A 149 22.51 17.82 8.54
N PHE A 150 23.13 16.66 8.33
CA PHE A 150 24.59 16.49 8.47
C PHE A 150 25.39 17.39 7.51
N SER A 151 24.80 17.78 6.38
CA SER A 151 25.37 18.72 5.41
C SER A 151 24.25 19.39 4.60
N GLU A 152 24.58 20.48 3.91
CA GLU A 152 23.64 21.09 2.94
C GLU A 152 23.26 20.11 1.82
N VAL A 153 24.20 19.26 1.40
CA VAL A 153 24.00 18.26 0.35
C VAL A 153 22.97 17.21 0.78
N THR A 154 23.09 16.66 1.99
CA THR A 154 22.16 15.65 2.50
C THR A 154 20.76 16.22 2.70
N MET A 155 20.65 17.48 3.13
CA MET A 155 19.36 18.15 3.30
C MET A 155 18.70 18.44 1.94
N ALA A 156 19.47 18.91 0.95
CA ALA A 156 18.99 19.12 -0.41
C ALA A 156 18.54 17.80 -1.07
N GLN A 157 19.28 16.70 -0.86
CA GLN A 157 18.91 15.38 -1.35
C GLN A 157 17.62 14.89 -0.69
N ALA A 158 17.48 15.01 0.64
CA ALA A 158 16.25 14.66 1.34
C ALA A 158 15.04 15.47 0.83
N ARG A 159 15.22 16.76 0.54
CA ARG A 159 14.17 17.59 -0.07
C ARG A 159 13.76 17.10 -1.44
N LYS A 160 14.73 16.73 -2.28
CA LYS A 160 14.47 16.17 -3.60
C LYS A 160 13.76 14.81 -3.52
N ASP A 161 14.18 13.95 -2.60
CA ASP A 161 13.57 12.65 -2.39
C ASP A 161 12.13 12.78 -1.89
N VAL A 162 11.86 13.68 -0.94
CA VAL A 162 10.49 13.98 -0.49
C VAL A 162 9.63 14.48 -1.64
N ALA A 163 10.11 15.46 -2.41
CA ALA A 163 9.36 16.00 -3.54
C ALA A 163 9.04 14.92 -4.59
N LYS A 164 9.99 14.02 -4.87
CA LYS A 164 9.75 12.91 -5.79
C LYS A 164 8.75 11.90 -5.23
N LEU A 165 8.82 11.59 -3.92
CA LEU A 165 7.85 10.72 -3.27
C LEU A 165 6.43 11.32 -3.32
N GLU A 166 6.29 12.63 -3.08
CA GLU A 166 5.01 13.34 -3.19
C GLU A 166 4.43 13.32 -4.61
N GLU A 167 5.27 13.48 -5.63
CA GLU A 167 4.90 13.35 -7.05
C GLU A 167 4.42 11.93 -7.36
N LEU A 168 5.18 10.92 -6.94
CA LEU A 168 4.84 9.52 -7.17
C LEU A 168 3.53 9.15 -6.47
N ILE A 169 3.34 9.51 -5.20
CA ILE A 169 2.10 9.25 -4.48
C ILE A 169 0.91 9.95 -5.15
N GLU A 170 1.09 11.18 -5.66
CA GLU A 170 0.03 11.90 -6.40
C GLU A 170 -0.36 11.19 -7.71
N ALA A 171 0.64 10.72 -8.46
CA ALA A 171 0.44 10.16 -9.79
C ALA A 171 -0.21 8.76 -9.80
N HIS A 172 -0.27 8.10 -8.64
CA HIS A 172 -0.79 6.73 -8.49
C HIS A 172 -2.12 6.71 -7.72
N ASP A 173 -2.90 5.66 -7.94
CA ASP A 173 -4.24 5.49 -7.35
C ASP A 173 -4.15 4.73 -6.03
N VAL A 174 -3.28 3.70 -5.99
CA VAL A 174 -3.06 2.85 -4.82
C VAL A 174 -1.58 2.84 -4.44
N VAL A 175 -1.31 3.06 -3.16
CA VAL A 175 0.05 3.03 -2.58
C VAL A 175 0.19 1.81 -1.67
N PHE A 176 1.15 0.95 -1.99
CA PHE A 176 1.52 -0.20 -1.17
C PHE A 176 2.72 0.14 -0.29
N LEU A 177 2.55 0.03 1.03
CA LEU A 177 3.64 0.17 2.00
C LEU A 177 4.22 -1.22 2.31
N LEU A 178 5.35 -1.54 1.69
CA LEU A 178 5.97 -2.87 1.69
C LEU A 178 7.41 -2.84 2.24
N MET A 179 7.67 -1.82 3.06
CA MET A 179 8.98 -1.49 3.61
C MET A 179 9.31 -2.39 4.81
N ASP A 180 10.59 -2.49 5.13
CA ASP A 180 11.16 -3.39 6.14
C ASP A 180 11.25 -2.79 7.54
N THR A 181 10.99 -1.49 7.70
CA THR A 181 10.98 -0.85 9.02
C THR A 181 9.72 -0.05 9.24
N ARG A 182 9.38 0.16 10.52
CA ARG A 182 8.23 0.97 10.90
C ARG A 182 8.43 2.44 10.54
N GLU A 183 9.63 2.97 10.75
CA GLU A 183 9.94 4.40 10.59
C GLU A 183 9.82 4.82 9.13
N SER A 184 10.27 3.95 8.23
CA SER A 184 10.26 4.21 6.80
C SER A 184 8.84 4.29 6.22
N ARG A 185 7.85 3.67 6.87
CA ARG A 185 6.42 3.77 6.50
C ARG A 185 5.77 5.09 6.93
N TRP A 186 6.36 5.84 7.86
CA TRP A 186 5.73 7.04 8.43
C TRP A 186 5.51 8.13 7.38
N LEU A 187 6.56 8.50 6.66
CA LEU A 187 6.49 9.60 5.69
C LEU A 187 5.47 9.28 4.56
N PRO A 188 5.52 8.11 3.89
CA PRO A 188 4.50 7.75 2.93
C PRO A 188 3.07 7.73 3.50
N ALA A 189 2.88 7.28 4.74
CA ALA A 189 1.56 7.25 5.36
C ALA A 189 1.00 8.66 5.57
N VAL A 190 1.83 9.62 5.99
CA VAL A 190 1.44 11.03 6.14
C VAL A 190 1.09 11.65 4.80
N ILE A 191 1.97 11.51 3.79
CA ILE A 191 1.76 12.07 2.45
C ILE A 191 0.48 11.50 1.82
N ALA A 192 0.29 10.17 1.88
CA ALA A 192 -0.88 9.52 1.31
C ALA A 192 -2.17 9.89 2.04
N ALA A 193 -2.14 10.05 3.37
CA ALA A 193 -3.30 10.51 4.13
C ALA A 193 -3.70 11.95 3.77
N SER A 194 -2.73 12.86 3.62
CA SER A 194 -3.00 14.25 3.19
C SER A 194 -3.51 14.31 1.74
N LYS A 195 -2.92 13.53 0.83
CA LYS A 195 -3.33 13.42 -0.58
C LYS A 195 -4.56 12.55 -0.82
N ARG A 196 -5.13 11.96 0.24
CA ARG A 196 -6.30 11.06 0.18
C ARG A 196 -6.10 9.92 -0.81
N LYS A 197 -4.96 9.24 -0.72
CA LYS A 197 -4.65 8.05 -1.53
C LYS A 197 -5.01 6.78 -0.80
N LEU A 198 -5.50 5.78 -1.55
CA LEU A 198 -5.76 4.46 -0.99
C LEU A 198 -4.42 3.82 -0.63
N VAL A 199 -4.24 3.47 0.64
CA VAL A 199 -3.01 2.81 1.11
C VAL A 199 -3.32 1.40 1.54
N ILE A 200 -2.54 0.44 1.02
CA ILE A 200 -2.48 -0.93 1.51
C ILE A 200 -1.11 -1.15 2.16
N ASN A 201 -1.11 -1.41 3.47
CA ASN A 201 0.10 -1.68 4.23
C ASN A 201 0.24 -3.18 4.46
N ALA A 202 1.42 -3.73 4.21
CA ALA A 202 1.76 -5.10 4.58
C ALA A 202 3.06 -5.14 5.39
N ALA A 203 3.05 -5.92 6.46
CA ALA A 203 4.16 -6.09 7.38
C ALA A 203 4.27 -7.54 7.84
N LEU A 204 5.50 -8.00 8.07
CA LEU A 204 5.83 -9.39 8.38
C LEU A 204 6.59 -9.46 9.69
N GLY A 205 6.17 -10.36 10.58
CA GLY A 205 6.99 -10.86 11.69
C GLY A 205 7.64 -12.21 11.35
N PHE A 206 8.07 -12.95 12.37
CA PHE A 206 8.65 -14.29 12.19
C PHE A 206 7.65 -15.31 11.62
N ASP A 207 6.49 -15.48 12.26
CA ASP A 207 5.42 -16.42 11.89
C ASP A 207 4.03 -15.74 11.78
N THR A 208 4.01 -14.41 11.82
CA THR A 208 2.79 -13.59 11.74
C THR A 208 2.92 -12.52 10.66
N PHE A 209 1.78 -12.00 10.19
CA PHE A 209 1.74 -10.86 9.29
C PHE A 209 0.55 -9.95 9.60
N VAL A 210 0.62 -8.72 9.13
CA VAL A 210 -0.53 -7.81 9.05
C VAL A 210 -0.63 -7.24 7.65
N VAL A 211 -1.83 -7.29 7.09
CA VAL A 211 -2.23 -6.59 5.86
C VAL A 211 -3.38 -5.68 6.24
N MET A 212 -3.34 -4.39 5.89
CA MET A 212 -4.42 -3.47 6.22
C MET A 212 -4.56 -2.35 5.21
N ARG A 213 -5.77 -1.80 5.10
CA ARG A 213 -6.01 -0.55 4.39
C ARG A 213 -6.04 0.62 5.37
N HIS A 214 -5.46 1.76 5.04
CA HIS A 214 -5.61 2.96 5.88
C HIS A 214 -6.96 3.62 5.67
N GLY A 215 -7.45 4.34 6.68
CA GLY A 215 -8.66 5.15 6.52
C GLY A 215 -8.48 6.33 5.56
N LEU A 216 -9.42 6.48 4.63
CA LEU A 216 -9.38 7.49 3.57
C LEU A 216 -10.06 8.78 4.04
N LYS A 217 -9.28 9.87 4.23
CA LYS A 217 -9.82 11.12 4.78
C LYS A 217 -10.86 11.76 3.84
N LYS A 218 -11.95 12.29 4.41
CA LYS A 218 -12.97 13.03 3.65
C LYS A 218 -12.38 14.29 2.97
N PRO A 219 -13.01 14.78 1.88
CA PRO A 219 -12.69 16.09 1.33
C PRO A 219 -13.00 17.20 2.33
N LYS A 220 -12.16 18.24 2.41
CA LYS A 220 -12.30 19.38 3.34
C LYS A 220 -13.64 20.13 3.22
N HIS A 221 -14.35 20.02 2.09
CA HIS A 221 -15.63 20.69 1.86
C HIS A 221 -16.86 19.97 2.43
N GLN A 222 -16.71 18.78 3.04
CA GLN A 222 -17.83 17.99 3.59
C GLN A 222 -17.86 17.95 5.13
N GLU A 223 -17.05 18.74 5.83
CA GLU A 223 -16.99 18.74 7.30
C GLU A 223 -18.16 19.48 7.99
N THR A 224 -19.03 20.17 7.25
CA THR A 224 -20.13 20.95 7.82
C THR A 224 -21.36 20.13 8.24
N GLY A 225 -21.37 18.80 8.05
CA GLY A 225 -22.55 17.96 8.31
C GLY A 225 -22.49 16.97 9.48
N ASP A 226 -21.31 16.64 10.02
CA ASP A 226 -21.14 15.49 10.94
C ASP A 226 -21.03 15.88 12.44
N ALA A 227 -21.43 17.10 12.81
CA ALA A 227 -21.44 17.56 14.21
C ALA A 227 -22.61 17.00 15.06
N CYS A 228 -23.30 15.94 14.61
CA CYS A 228 -24.54 15.45 15.24
C CYS A 228 -24.47 14.08 15.94
N PHE A 229 -23.28 13.59 16.32
CA PHE A 229 -23.17 12.36 17.15
C PHE A 229 -22.50 12.55 18.51
N SER A 230 -22.22 13.79 18.92
CA SER A 230 -21.86 14.10 20.31
C SER A 230 -23.11 14.52 21.09
N ASN A 231 -23.97 13.54 21.42
CA ASN A 231 -24.87 13.51 22.59
C ASN A 231 -25.95 12.43 22.40
N ALA A 232 -25.59 11.17 22.63
CA ALA A 232 -26.55 10.15 23.05
C ALA A 232 -26.28 9.84 24.52
N SER A 233 -26.81 10.70 25.39
CA SER A 233 -27.06 10.36 26.79
C SER A 233 -28.21 9.33 26.82
N GLY A 234 -27.88 8.04 26.82
CA GLY A 234 -28.87 6.97 26.87
C GLY A 234 -28.26 5.60 27.16
N SER A 235 -28.47 5.13 28.39
CA SER A 235 -28.33 3.76 28.90
C SER A 235 -26.94 3.08 28.82
N SER A 236 -26.42 2.78 30.01
CA SER A 236 -25.12 2.18 30.29
C SER A 236 -25.00 0.66 30.06
N ASP A 237 -25.93 0.00 29.35
CA ASP A 237 -26.01 -1.47 29.34
C ASP A 237 -25.75 -2.17 27.98
N LEU A 238 -25.06 -1.53 27.02
CA LEU A 238 -24.73 -2.13 25.70
C LEU A 238 -23.23 -2.04 25.30
N LEU A 239 -22.32 -1.95 26.27
CA LEU A 239 -20.90 -1.64 26.07
C LEU A 239 -19.99 -2.82 25.66
N GLY A 240 -20.54 -3.91 25.12
CA GLY A 240 -19.78 -5.16 24.92
C GLY A 240 -19.30 -5.50 23.50
N SER A 241 -20.09 -5.23 22.45
CA SER A 241 -19.76 -5.72 21.10
C SER A 241 -20.15 -4.79 19.93
N SER A 242 -21.01 -3.79 20.14
CA SER A 242 -21.60 -3.00 19.05
C SER A 242 -20.87 -1.70 18.70
N LEU A 243 -19.83 -1.30 19.44
CA LEU A 243 -19.14 0.00 19.20
C LEU A 243 -18.11 -0.05 18.06
N PHE A 244 -17.72 -1.25 17.62
CA PHE A 244 -16.72 -1.45 16.55
C PHE A 244 -17.28 -2.16 15.32
N SER A 245 -18.55 -2.55 15.33
CA SER A 245 -19.26 -2.99 14.14
C SER A 245 -19.60 -1.76 13.28
N ASN A 246 -19.31 -1.82 11.99
CA ASN A 246 -19.62 -0.78 11.00
C ASN A 246 -18.81 0.52 11.07
N ILE A 247 -17.49 0.44 11.21
CA ILE A 247 -16.62 1.63 11.09
C ILE A 247 -16.49 2.01 9.60
N PRO A 248 -16.90 3.23 9.20
CA PRO A 248 -16.78 3.67 7.82
C PRO A 248 -15.33 3.94 7.44
N GLY A 249 -14.99 3.80 6.16
CA GLY A 249 -13.62 3.86 5.65
C GLY A 249 -12.87 5.13 6.04
N TYR A 250 -13.54 6.28 6.13
CA TYR A 250 -12.91 7.55 6.54
C TYR A 250 -12.55 7.65 8.03
N LYS A 251 -13.10 6.76 8.87
CA LYS A 251 -12.79 6.68 10.31
C LYS A 251 -11.83 5.54 10.64
N LEU A 252 -11.35 4.77 9.66
CA LEU A 252 -10.41 3.68 9.93
C LEU A 252 -9.03 4.20 10.34
N GLY A 253 -8.39 3.46 11.24
CA GLY A 253 -7.02 3.71 11.65
C GLY A 253 -6.01 3.54 10.51
N CYS A 254 -4.83 4.14 10.66
CA CYS A 254 -3.65 3.78 9.89
C CYS A 254 -2.78 2.81 10.68
N TYR A 255 -1.67 2.36 10.08
CA TYR A 255 -0.67 1.51 10.75
C TYR A 255 -0.22 2.04 12.12
N PHE A 256 -0.15 3.36 12.28
CA PHE A 256 0.30 4.04 13.51
C PHE A 256 -0.81 4.37 14.52
N CYS A 257 -2.07 3.96 14.29
CA CYS A 257 -3.17 4.22 15.22
C CYS A 257 -3.27 3.23 16.37
N ASN A 258 -2.78 2.00 16.17
CA ASN A 258 -2.96 0.91 17.13
C ASN A 258 -1.76 0.73 18.06
N ASP A 259 -0.82 1.67 18.03
CA ASP A 259 0.39 1.64 18.83
C ASP A 259 0.56 3.02 19.48
N VAL A 260 0.80 3.02 20.79
CA VAL A 260 0.93 4.24 21.61
C VAL A 260 2.33 4.86 21.52
N VAL A 261 3.29 4.20 20.87
CA VAL A 261 4.67 4.70 20.76
C VAL A 261 4.89 5.39 19.40
N ALA A 262 5.58 6.53 19.37
CA ALA A 262 5.97 7.16 18.11
C ALA A 262 7.04 6.35 17.33
N PRO A 263 7.05 6.41 15.99
CA PRO A 263 8.19 5.89 15.23
C PRO A 263 9.47 6.67 15.58
N GLY A 264 10.50 5.96 16.05
CA GLY A 264 11.84 6.46 16.34
C GLY A 264 12.88 5.44 15.87
N ASP A 265 14.18 5.64 16.13
CA ASP A 265 15.23 4.69 15.72
C ASP A 265 15.03 3.31 16.36
N SER A 266 14.27 2.45 15.70
CA SER A 266 13.96 1.12 16.19
C SER A 266 15.08 0.13 15.90
N THR A 267 16.16 0.49 15.17
CA THR A 267 17.25 -0.46 14.83
C THR A 267 17.89 -1.12 16.06
N ARG A 268 17.56 -0.62 17.25
CA ARG A 268 17.96 -1.14 18.56
C ARG A 268 16.86 -1.95 19.30
N ASP A 269 15.57 -1.84 18.97
CA ASP A 269 14.43 -2.51 19.63
C ASP A 269 13.47 -3.24 18.65
N ARG A 270 13.29 -4.55 18.86
CA ARG A 270 12.68 -5.49 17.91
C ARG A 270 11.15 -5.33 17.78
N THR A 271 10.69 -4.59 16.79
CA THR A 271 9.28 -4.59 16.36
C THR A 271 9.00 -5.69 15.33
N LEU A 272 7.71 -6.00 15.09
CA LEU A 272 7.24 -6.96 14.08
C LEU A 272 8.00 -6.80 12.75
N ASP A 273 8.21 -5.55 12.33
CA ASP A 273 8.73 -5.17 11.01
C ASP A 273 10.18 -5.56 10.75
N GLN A 274 11.01 -5.64 11.80
CA GLN A 274 12.46 -5.79 11.64
C GLN A 274 12.93 -7.20 11.23
N GLN A 275 12.00 -8.11 10.96
CA GLN A 275 12.31 -9.51 10.69
C GLN A 275 11.99 -9.93 9.25
N CYS A 276 11.88 -8.98 8.30
CA CYS A 276 11.62 -9.30 6.90
C CYS A 276 12.67 -10.25 6.26
N THR A 277 13.87 -10.38 6.83
CA THR A 277 14.89 -11.37 6.42
C THR A 277 14.86 -12.67 7.23
N VAL A 278 14.26 -12.65 8.42
CA VAL A 278 14.15 -13.78 9.35
C VAL A 278 12.67 -14.09 9.56
N SER A 279 11.91 -14.20 8.47
CA SER A 279 10.51 -14.59 8.47
C SER A 279 10.35 -15.96 7.82
N ARG A 280 9.36 -16.76 8.25
CA ARG A 280 9.02 -18.02 7.57
C ARG A 280 8.73 -17.73 6.08
N PRO A 281 9.38 -18.40 5.11
CA PRO A 281 9.33 -18.01 3.69
C PRO A 281 7.92 -17.90 3.08
N GLY A 282 6.96 -18.66 3.59
CA GLY A 282 5.57 -18.62 3.11
C GLY A 282 4.82 -17.31 3.44
N LEU A 283 5.25 -16.55 4.45
CA LEU A 283 4.52 -15.37 4.93
C LEU A 283 4.36 -14.30 3.87
N ALA A 284 5.44 -13.97 3.15
CA ALA A 284 5.40 -12.87 2.20
C ALA A 284 4.54 -13.17 0.98
N MET A 285 4.46 -14.44 0.58
CA MET A 285 3.55 -14.86 -0.50
C MET A 285 2.09 -14.74 -0.04
N ILE A 286 1.77 -15.20 1.18
CA ILE A 286 0.43 -15.11 1.75
C ILE A 286 0.03 -13.63 1.95
N ALA A 287 0.85 -12.85 2.65
CA ALA A 287 0.60 -11.45 2.92
C ALA A 287 0.56 -10.61 1.62
N GLY A 288 1.46 -10.89 0.67
CA GLY A 288 1.48 -10.22 -0.63
C GLY A 288 0.22 -10.50 -1.45
N ALA A 289 -0.25 -11.75 -1.48
CA ALA A 289 -1.51 -12.11 -2.12
C ALA A 289 -2.69 -11.43 -1.43
N LEU A 290 -2.80 -11.53 -0.10
CA LEU A 290 -3.87 -10.89 0.67
C LEU A 290 -3.90 -9.36 0.52
N ALA A 291 -2.74 -8.72 0.37
CA ALA A 291 -2.66 -7.28 0.13
C ALA A 291 -3.28 -6.90 -1.22
N VAL A 292 -3.03 -7.68 -2.27
CA VAL A 292 -3.63 -7.44 -3.59
C VAL A 292 -5.11 -7.80 -3.59
N GLU A 293 -5.50 -8.93 -3.00
CA GLU A 293 -6.92 -9.29 -2.89
C GLU A 293 -7.71 -8.24 -2.09
N LEU A 294 -7.13 -7.68 -1.03
CA LEU A 294 -7.75 -6.58 -0.29
C LEU A 294 -7.90 -5.33 -1.18
N MET A 295 -6.87 -4.97 -1.95
CA MET A 295 -6.98 -3.86 -2.91
C MET A 295 -8.12 -4.11 -3.89
N VAL A 296 -8.17 -5.29 -4.50
CA VAL A 296 -9.17 -5.64 -5.51
C VAL A 296 -10.57 -5.58 -4.89
N SER A 297 -10.80 -6.18 -3.73
CA SER A 297 -12.10 -6.09 -3.03
C SER A 297 -12.49 -4.65 -2.70
N VAL A 298 -11.54 -3.79 -2.29
CA VAL A 298 -11.81 -2.36 -2.09
C VAL A 298 -12.23 -1.68 -3.39
N LEU A 299 -11.55 -1.93 -4.50
CA LEU A 299 -11.89 -1.34 -5.81
C LEU A 299 -13.23 -1.85 -6.38
N GLN A 300 -13.66 -3.05 -6.00
CA GLN A 300 -14.98 -3.58 -6.37
C GLN A 300 -16.12 -3.04 -5.51
N HIS A 301 -15.82 -2.48 -4.34
CA HIS A 301 -16.84 -1.91 -3.48
C HIS A 301 -17.36 -0.58 -4.07
N PRO A 302 -18.68 -0.32 -4.10
CA PRO A 302 -19.23 0.94 -4.64
C PRO A 302 -18.66 2.21 -3.98
N GLU A 303 -18.35 2.14 -2.68
CA GLU A 303 -17.73 3.24 -1.93
C GLU A 303 -16.19 3.26 -1.99
N GLY A 304 -15.55 2.31 -2.68
CA GLY A 304 -14.09 2.23 -2.79
C GLY A 304 -13.39 2.25 -1.44
N GLY A 305 -12.40 3.14 -1.30
CA GLY A 305 -11.66 3.33 -0.04
C GLY A 305 -12.50 3.81 1.15
N TYR A 306 -13.71 4.31 0.92
CA TYR A 306 -14.64 4.73 1.98
C TYR A 306 -15.51 3.59 2.51
N ALA A 307 -15.44 2.40 1.89
CA ALA A 307 -16.17 1.22 2.31
C ALA A 307 -16.06 0.95 3.81
N VAL A 308 -17.19 0.59 4.41
CA VAL A 308 -17.26 0.10 5.80
C VAL A 308 -16.39 -1.14 5.96
N ALA A 309 -15.67 -1.24 7.08
CA ALA A 309 -14.82 -2.39 7.35
C ALA A 309 -15.65 -3.61 7.75
N SER A 310 -15.51 -4.69 6.98
CA SER A 310 -16.04 -5.99 7.36
C SER A 310 -15.25 -6.57 8.55
N SER A 311 -15.98 -7.24 9.44
CA SER A 311 -15.49 -7.95 10.61
C SER A 311 -15.63 -9.47 10.44
N SER A 312 -15.10 -10.24 11.39
CA SER A 312 -15.31 -11.70 11.43
C SER A 312 -16.78 -12.10 11.56
N ASP A 313 -17.59 -11.25 12.16
CA ASP A 313 -18.99 -11.53 12.47
C ASP A 313 -19.88 -11.33 11.22
N ASP A 314 -19.40 -10.56 10.25
CA ASP A 314 -20.09 -10.31 8.98
C ASP A 314 -20.07 -11.51 8.01
N ARG A 315 -19.40 -12.61 8.38
CA ARG A 315 -19.37 -13.85 7.57
C ARG A 315 -20.74 -14.47 7.31
N MET A 316 -21.75 -14.12 8.11
CA MET A 316 -23.12 -14.63 8.01
C MET A 316 -24.04 -13.72 7.17
N ASN A 317 -23.58 -12.52 6.78
CA ASN A 317 -24.35 -11.57 5.99
C ASN A 317 -24.02 -11.70 4.49
N GLU A 318 -24.88 -11.14 3.63
CA GLU A 318 -24.54 -10.98 2.21
C GLU A 318 -23.24 -10.16 2.08
N PRO A 319 -22.26 -10.65 1.30
CA PRO A 319 -20.98 -9.98 1.20
C PRO A 319 -21.14 -8.61 0.52
N PRO A 320 -20.39 -7.59 0.98
CA PRO A 320 -20.50 -6.22 0.47
C PRO A 320 -20.00 -6.06 -0.98
N THR A 321 -19.29 -7.07 -1.50
CA THR A 321 -18.81 -7.11 -2.88
C THR A 321 -19.02 -8.49 -3.47
N SER A 322 -18.99 -8.59 -4.80
CA SER A 322 -19.02 -9.88 -5.50
C SER A 322 -17.77 -10.74 -5.28
N LEU A 323 -16.74 -10.20 -4.63
CA LEU A 323 -15.52 -10.91 -4.23
C LEU A 323 -15.47 -11.21 -2.72
N GLY A 324 -16.53 -10.86 -1.97
CA GLY A 324 -16.60 -11.11 -0.53
C GLY A 324 -16.40 -9.85 0.32
N LEU A 325 -15.70 -10.02 1.43
CA LEU A 325 -15.53 -9.03 2.49
C LEU A 325 -14.51 -7.92 2.11
N VAL A 326 -14.65 -6.75 2.75
CA VAL A 326 -13.70 -5.63 2.65
C VAL A 326 -13.17 -5.26 4.04
N PRO A 327 -12.28 -6.09 4.62
CA PRO A 327 -11.81 -5.88 5.98
C PRO A 327 -10.96 -4.62 6.12
N HIS A 328 -10.79 -4.16 7.36
CA HIS A 328 -9.81 -3.12 7.68
C HIS A 328 -8.40 -3.70 7.78
N GLN A 329 -8.23 -4.73 8.61
CA GLN A 329 -6.98 -5.44 8.83
C GLN A 329 -7.21 -6.95 8.66
N ILE A 330 -6.17 -7.63 8.19
CA ILE A 330 -6.05 -9.08 8.15
C ILE A 330 -4.76 -9.40 8.91
N ARG A 331 -4.89 -10.04 10.07
CA ARG A 331 -3.73 -10.51 10.85
C ARG A 331 -3.69 -12.02 10.79
N GLY A 332 -2.63 -12.57 10.23
CA GLY A 332 -2.46 -14.01 10.09
C GLY A 332 -1.39 -14.57 11.00
N PHE A 333 -1.60 -15.81 11.44
CA PHE A 333 -0.73 -16.58 12.30
C PHE A 333 -0.42 -17.93 11.65
N LEU A 334 0.77 -18.10 11.06
CA LEU A 334 1.16 -19.35 10.41
C LEU A 334 1.35 -20.52 11.37
N SER A 335 1.60 -20.26 12.64
CA SER A 335 1.66 -21.29 13.68
C SER A 335 0.29 -21.93 13.92
N ARG A 336 -0.80 -21.19 13.69
CA ARG A 336 -2.19 -21.62 13.93
C ARG A 336 -3.00 -21.81 12.64
N PHE A 337 -2.45 -21.43 11.50
CA PHE A 337 -3.15 -21.39 10.20
C PHE A 337 -4.46 -20.61 10.26
N ASP A 338 -4.45 -19.50 11.00
CA ASP A 338 -5.64 -18.69 11.30
C ASP A 338 -5.44 -17.22 10.94
N ASN A 339 -6.55 -16.56 10.56
CA ASN A 339 -6.62 -15.14 10.22
C ASN A 339 -7.73 -14.46 11.03
N VAL A 340 -7.40 -13.36 11.68
CA VAL A 340 -8.35 -12.49 12.37
C VAL A 340 -8.52 -11.17 11.63
N LEU A 341 -9.73 -10.59 11.68
CA LEU A 341 -10.12 -9.39 10.95
C LEU A 341 -10.43 -8.21 11.89
N PRO A 342 -9.44 -7.69 12.65
CA PRO A 342 -9.70 -6.62 13.59
C PRO A 342 -9.96 -5.30 12.86
N VAL A 343 -10.85 -4.49 13.44
CA VAL A 343 -11.15 -3.15 12.98
C VAL A 343 -10.74 -2.17 14.08
N SER A 344 -10.24 -0.99 13.71
CA SER A 344 -9.86 0.04 14.67
C SER A 344 -10.14 1.42 14.11
N LEU A 345 -10.52 2.33 15.02
CA LEU A 345 -10.79 3.72 14.72
C LEU A 345 -9.48 4.49 14.54
N ALA A 346 -9.54 5.55 13.74
CA ALA A 346 -8.49 6.55 13.66
C ALA A 346 -8.28 7.19 15.03
N PHE A 347 -7.07 7.07 15.54
CA PHE A 347 -6.71 7.66 16.82
C PHE A 347 -6.43 9.15 16.66
N ASP A 348 -7.07 9.97 17.50
CA ASP A 348 -6.98 11.44 17.47
C ASP A 348 -5.57 11.96 17.79
N LYS A 349 -4.79 11.21 18.58
CA LYS A 349 -3.38 11.51 18.88
C LYS A 349 -2.38 10.68 18.03
N CYS A 350 -2.83 10.07 16.94
CA CYS A 350 -1.94 9.30 16.05
C CYS A 350 -0.80 10.17 15.49
N THR A 351 0.43 9.65 15.52
CA THR A 351 1.63 10.33 15.02
C THR A 351 1.73 10.45 13.50
N ALA A 352 0.80 9.83 12.75
CA ALA A 352 0.76 9.90 11.29
C ALA A 352 -0.53 10.54 10.75
N CYS A 353 -1.72 10.02 11.13
CA CYS A 353 -2.98 10.42 10.50
C CYS A 353 -3.91 11.29 11.37
N SER A 354 -3.41 11.84 12.48
CA SER A 354 -4.16 12.82 13.28
C SER A 354 -4.30 14.16 12.54
N ALA A 355 -5.37 14.90 12.84
CA ALA A 355 -5.59 16.23 12.26
C ALA A 355 -4.37 17.15 12.49
N LYS A 356 -3.82 17.14 13.71
CA LYS A 356 -2.64 17.94 14.08
C LYS A 356 -1.42 17.68 13.18
N VAL A 357 -1.13 16.42 12.88
CA VAL A 357 0.02 16.05 12.02
C VAL A 357 -0.24 16.45 10.58
N LEU A 358 -1.44 16.16 10.06
CA LEU A 358 -1.80 16.47 8.68
C LEU A 358 -1.84 17.97 8.43
N GLU A 359 -2.42 18.76 9.32
CA GLU A 359 -2.45 20.23 9.24
C GLU A 359 -1.04 20.84 9.27
N GLN A 360 -0.14 20.31 10.11
CA GLN A 360 1.24 20.78 10.16
C GLN A 360 2.01 20.46 8.89
N TYR A 361 1.85 19.25 8.36
CA TYR A 361 2.45 18.86 7.09
C TYR A 361 1.92 19.71 5.94
N GLU A 362 0.61 19.94 5.86
CA GLU A 362 -0.01 20.75 4.80
C GLU A 362 0.39 22.24 4.88
N ARG A 363 0.60 22.76 6.09
CA ARG A 363 0.97 24.17 6.31
C ARG A 363 2.46 24.44 6.10
N GLU A 364 3.33 23.56 6.61
CA GLU A 364 4.78 23.81 6.66
C GLU A 364 5.58 22.96 5.64
N GLY A 365 4.96 21.94 5.04
CA GLY A 365 5.55 21.06 4.04
C GLY A 365 6.86 20.44 4.51
N PHE A 366 7.89 20.54 3.67
CA PHE A 366 9.22 20.01 3.97
C PHE A 366 9.85 20.59 5.24
N ASN A 367 9.51 21.81 5.67
CA ASN A 367 10.08 22.38 6.89
C ASN A 367 9.61 21.62 8.14
N PHE A 368 8.36 21.18 8.16
CA PHE A 368 7.86 20.29 9.22
C PHE A 368 8.53 18.92 9.16
N LEU A 369 8.63 18.34 7.97
CA LEU A 369 9.29 17.04 7.77
C LEU A 369 10.76 17.06 8.20
N ALA A 370 11.50 18.13 7.87
CA ALA A 370 12.86 18.32 8.31
C ALA A 370 12.97 18.38 9.84
N LYS A 371 12.03 19.01 10.55
CA LYS A 371 11.99 18.95 12.02
C LYS A 371 11.80 17.52 12.50
N VAL A 372 10.88 16.76 11.91
CA VAL A 372 10.62 15.35 12.28
C VAL A 372 11.84 14.46 12.07
N PHE A 373 12.52 14.56 10.92
CA PHE A 373 13.69 13.72 10.63
C PHE A 373 14.87 14.02 11.57
N ASN A 374 15.06 15.29 11.94
CA ASN A 374 16.20 15.73 12.74
C ASN A 374 15.94 15.76 14.26
N SER A 375 14.71 15.49 14.71
CA SER A 375 14.35 15.50 16.14
C SER A 375 14.39 14.11 16.75
N SER A 376 14.44 14.04 18.08
CA SER A 376 14.18 12.82 18.85
C SER A 376 12.75 12.31 18.64
N HIS A 377 12.52 11.03 18.98
CA HIS A 377 11.20 10.38 18.88
C HIS A 377 10.06 11.18 19.54
N SER A 378 10.37 11.98 20.57
CA SER A 378 9.41 12.74 21.36
C SER A 378 8.72 13.85 20.59
N PHE A 379 9.31 14.39 19.52
CA PHE A 379 8.72 15.54 18.81
C PHE A 379 7.30 15.25 18.29
N LEU A 380 7.10 14.07 17.70
CA LEU A 380 5.77 13.68 17.21
C LEU A 380 4.81 13.37 18.37
N GLU A 381 5.31 12.81 19.47
CA GLU A 381 4.50 12.51 20.66
C GLU A 381 4.01 13.79 21.36
N ASP A 382 4.89 14.78 21.46
CA ASP A 382 4.61 16.10 22.03
C ASP A 382 3.58 16.84 21.17
N LEU A 383 3.77 16.81 19.83
CA LEU A 383 2.84 17.44 18.89
C LEU A 383 1.43 16.85 19.00
N THR A 384 1.31 15.53 19.08
CA THR A 384 -0.02 14.90 19.12
C THR A 384 -0.64 14.91 20.51
N GLY A 385 0.16 15.09 21.57
CA GLY A 385 -0.27 14.98 22.97
C GLY A 385 -0.23 13.55 23.50
N LEU A 386 0.52 12.67 22.84
CA LEU A 386 0.85 11.32 23.30
C LEU A 386 1.74 11.37 24.55
N THR A 387 2.69 12.31 24.62
CA THR A 387 3.54 12.48 25.80
C THR A 387 2.72 12.73 27.06
N LEU A 388 1.72 13.60 26.97
CA LEU A 388 0.79 13.87 28.08
C LEU A 388 -0.02 12.62 28.45
N LEU A 389 -0.50 11.87 27.45
CA LEU A 389 -1.26 10.64 27.67
C LEU A 389 -0.41 9.57 28.42
N HIS A 390 0.86 9.42 28.05
CA HIS A 390 1.77 8.52 28.74
C HIS A 390 2.00 8.93 30.20
N GLN A 391 2.19 10.23 30.45
CA GLN A 391 2.33 10.76 31.82
C GLN A 391 1.08 10.54 32.66
N GLU A 392 -0.11 10.77 32.10
CA GLU A 392 -1.40 10.53 32.78
C GLU A 392 -1.60 9.05 33.10
N THR A 393 -1.24 8.16 32.17
CA THR A 393 -1.36 6.70 32.36
C THR A 393 -0.40 6.21 33.44
N GLN A 394 0.86 6.63 33.42
CA GLN A 394 1.84 6.30 34.46
C GLN A 394 1.41 6.82 35.83
N ALA A 395 0.88 8.05 35.91
CA ALA A 395 0.36 8.60 37.15
C ALA A 395 -0.84 7.80 37.69
N ALA A 396 -1.71 7.31 36.81
CA ALA A 396 -2.83 6.45 37.19
C ALA A 396 -2.38 5.07 37.69
N GLU A 397 -1.38 4.45 37.05
CA GLU A 397 -0.80 3.18 37.50
C GLU A 397 -0.15 3.32 38.89
N VAL A 398 0.64 4.37 39.10
CA VAL A 398 1.26 4.65 40.41
C VAL A 398 0.20 4.87 41.49
N ARG A 399 -0.88 5.60 41.19
CA ARG A 399 -2.01 5.77 42.12
C ARG A 399 -2.71 4.45 42.44
N LYS A 400 -2.96 3.61 41.43
CA LYS A 400 -3.57 2.29 41.63
C LYS A 400 -2.70 1.40 42.51
N HIS A 401 -1.40 1.35 42.22
CA HIS A 401 -0.45 0.57 43.01
C HIS A 401 -0.34 1.08 44.46
N ALA A 402 -0.46 2.40 44.69
CA ALA A 402 -0.49 2.98 46.03
C ALA A 402 -1.79 2.68 46.80
N LEU A 403 -2.92 2.46 46.10
CA LEU A 403 -4.19 2.03 46.69
C LEU A 403 -4.18 0.53 47.01
N ASP A 404 -3.62 -0.30 46.13
CA ASP A 404 -3.52 -1.76 46.31
C ASP A 404 -2.53 -2.14 47.43
N VAL A 405 -1.53 -1.30 47.75
CA VAL A 405 -0.60 -1.51 48.88
C VAL A 405 -1.19 -1.04 50.22
N ARG A 406 -2.27 -0.25 50.19
CA ARG A 406 -2.97 0.25 51.39
C ARG A 406 -4.18 -0.60 51.78
N ALA A 407 -4.64 -1.48 50.90
CA ALA A 407 -5.64 -2.52 51.16
C ALA A 407 -4.94 -3.80 51.64
#